data_AF-A0A2T5XXW6-F1
#
_entry.id   AF-A0A2T5XXW6-F1
#
_cell.length_a   1.000
_cell.length_b   1.000
_cell.length_c   1.000
_cell.angle_alpha   90.00
_cell.angle_beta   90.00
_cell.angle_gamma   90.00
#
_symmetry.space_group_name_H-M   'P 1'
#
loop_
_entity.id
_entity.type
_entity.pdbx_description
1 polymer ?
#
loop_
_entity_poly.entity_id
_entity_poly.type
_entity_poly.pdbx_seq_one_letter_code
_entity_poly.pdbx_strand_id
1 'polypeptide(L)'
;MKELTCPNCNRTFLPETLSDYGFNFLKEAIGKQMQFMFLHCPHCTAMFDFNPMQWISPSALSQSKENHTSSPKSLRLLLRNKEVKSLSQEYINYLKAQKETVYFPVFSEEAPFMLYSLEELCKEITIDKHRCTIITQLKAYATTLQEVGYEEGAFSLERLSQSLSIGYENERLLFVDSQNNSSLYIFEIEDGDILKTDYTLTDLIH
;
A
#
# COMPACT_ATOMS: atom_id res chain seq x y z
N MET A 1 19.54 -15.62 -7.86
CA MET A 1 19.65 -14.19 -7.48
C MET A 1 20.41 -14.08 -6.16
N LYS A 2 20.77 -12.87 -5.68
CA LYS A 2 21.36 -12.73 -4.33
C LYS A 2 20.28 -12.96 -3.27
N GLU A 3 20.68 -13.27 -2.03
CA GLU A 3 19.73 -13.37 -0.91
C GLU A 3 19.10 -12.00 -0.57
N LEU A 4 17.89 -12.03 -0.02
CA LEU A 4 17.15 -10.88 0.48
C LEU A 4 17.13 -10.90 2.00
N THR A 5 17.21 -9.73 2.62
CA THR A 5 17.04 -9.59 4.08
C THR A 5 15.80 -8.75 4.34
N CYS A 6 14.84 -9.29 5.09
CA CYS A 6 13.68 -8.51 5.52
C CYS A 6 14.11 -7.52 6.62
N PRO A 7 13.86 -6.20 6.47
CA PRO A 7 14.16 -5.22 7.51
C PRO A 7 13.33 -5.42 8.78
N ASN A 8 12.13 -5.98 8.65
CA ASN A 8 11.20 -6.10 9.79
C ASN A 8 11.56 -7.24 10.74
N CYS A 9 12.07 -8.37 10.23
CA CYS A 9 12.42 -9.54 11.06
C CYS A 9 13.90 -9.95 11.00
N ASN A 10 14.71 -9.23 10.22
CA ASN A 10 16.14 -9.49 10.00
C ASN A 10 16.47 -10.91 9.51
N ARG A 11 15.49 -11.65 8.98
CA ARG A 11 15.75 -12.96 8.37
C ARG A 11 16.19 -12.78 6.93
N THR A 12 17.23 -13.52 6.58
CA THR A 12 17.72 -13.67 5.23
C THR A 12 17.04 -14.86 4.56
N PHE A 13 16.65 -14.69 3.31
CA PHE A 13 15.98 -15.73 2.53
C PHE A 13 16.30 -15.60 1.03
N LEU A 14 16.17 -16.70 0.31
CA LEU A 14 16.33 -16.74 -1.13
C LEU A 14 15.08 -16.15 -1.81
N PRO A 15 15.19 -15.35 -2.88
CA PRO A 15 14.03 -14.83 -3.61
C PRO A 15 13.03 -15.88 -4.05
N GLU A 16 13.49 -17.10 -4.32
CA GLU A 16 12.68 -18.27 -4.66
C GLU A 16 11.75 -18.72 -3.52
N THR A 17 11.94 -18.22 -2.30
CA THR A 17 11.07 -18.49 -1.14
C THR A 17 9.96 -17.45 -0.98
N LEU A 18 9.94 -16.40 -1.80
CA LEU A 18 8.78 -15.53 -1.94
C LEU A 18 7.59 -16.35 -2.45
N SER A 19 6.38 -15.79 -2.36
CA SER A 19 5.26 -16.35 -3.13
C SER A 19 5.62 -16.40 -4.62
N ASP A 20 5.02 -17.32 -5.37
CA ASP A 20 5.23 -17.41 -6.82
C ASP A 20 5.01 -16.05 -7.49
N TYR A 21 4.02 -15.31 -7.02
CA TYR A 21 3.77 -13.92 -7.42
C TYR A 21 4.94 -12.99 -7.05
N GLY A 22 5.35 -12.93 -5.79
CA GLY A 22 6.43 -12.05 -5.35
C GLY A 22 7.76 -12.33 -6.05
N PHE A 23 8.04 -13.59 -6.38
CA PHE A 23 9.22 -13.96 -7.15
C PHE A 23 9.14 -13.55 -8.62
N ASN A 24 7.97 -13.70 -9.26
CA ASN A 24 7.77 -13.24 -10.64
C ASN A 24 7.81 -11.71 -10.73
N PHE A 25 7.16 -11.01 -9.78
CA PHE A 25 7.21 -9.55 -9.70
C PHE A 25 8.64 -9.04 -9.54
N LEU A 26 9.46 -9.69 -8.69
CA LEU A 26 10.88 -9.35 -8.59
C LEU A 26 11.64 -9.53 -9.91
N LYS A 27 11.37 -10.60 -10.68
CA LYS A 27 12.00 -10.81 -11.98
C LYS A 27 11.61 -9.72 -12.98
N GLU A 28 10.33 -9.38 -13.04
CA GLU A 28 9.82 -8.32 -13.91
C GLU A 28 10.39 -6.97 -13.52
N ALA A 29 10.45 -6.67 -12.22
CA ALA A 29 11.03 -5.44 -11.69
C ALA A 29 12.51 -5.28 -12.06
N ILE A 30 13.28 -6.37 -12.05
CA ILE A 30 14.67 -6.38 -12.54
C ILE A 30 14.70 -6.13 -14.05
N GLY A 31 13.83 -6.80 -14.83
CA GLY A 31 13.75 -6.63 -16.28
C GLY A 31 13.37 -5.21 -16.72
N LYS A 32 12.41 -4.59 -16.03
CA LYS A 32 11.95 -3.20 -16.22
C LYS A 32 12.88 -2.16 -15.56
N GLN A 33 13.95 -2.57 -14.89
CA GLN A 33 14.88 -1.71 -14.14
C GLN A 33 14.19 -0.80 -13.09
N MET A 34 13.17 -1.32 -12.41
CA MET A 34 12.45 -0.59 -11.38
C MET A 34 13.41 -0.16 -10.26
N GLN A 35 13.30 1.09 -9.81
CA GLN A 35 14.11 1.62 -8.71
C GLN A 35 13.50 1.33 -7.34
N PHE A 36 12.27 0.82 -7.33
CA PHE A 36 11.47 0.62 -6.14
C PHE A 36 10.40 -0.43 -6.39
N MET A 37 10.15 -1.28 -5.40
CA MET A 37 9.05 -2.23 -5.35
C MET A 37 8.75 -2.58 -3.90
N PHE A 38 7.61 -3.19 -3.65
CA PHE A 38 7.30 -3.79 -2.35
C PHE A 38 7.39 -5.32 -2.42
N LEU A 39 8.01 -5.91 -1.40
CA LEU A 39 8.09 -7.35 -1.21
C LEU A 39 7.48 -7.74 0.13
N HIS A 40 6.83 -8.91 0.16
CA HIS A 40 6.37 -9.52 1.40
C HIS A 40 7.38 -10.51 1.91
N CYS A 41 7.76 -10.41 3.17
CA CYS A 41 8.63 -11.39 3.78
C CYS A 41 7.89 -12.73 3.94
N PRO A 42 8.44 -13.86 3.46
CA PRO A 42 7.80 -15.16 3.61
C PRO A 42 7.79 -15.66 5.07
N HIS A 43 8.54 -15.01 5.96
CA HIS A 43 8.64 -15.42 7.36
C HIS A 43 7.76 -14.63 8.33
N CYS A 44 7.62 -13.32 8.11
CA CYS A 44 6.84 -12.46 9.01
C CYS A 44 5.69 -11.75 8.31
N THR A 45 5.44 -12.07 7.03
CA THR A 45 4.43 -11.49 6.13
C THR A 45 4.47 -9.98 5.95
N ALA A 46 5.35 -9.30 6.68
CA ALA A 46 5.49 -7.86 6.62
C ALA A 46 5.99 -7.42 5.25
N MET A 47 5.31 -6.43 4.70
CA MET A 47 5.72 -5.74 3.49
C MET A 47 6.92 -4.82 3.78
N PHE A 48 7.86 -4.77 2.85
CA PHE A 48 9.00 -3.86 2.90
C PHE A 48 9.34 -3.35 1.50
N ASP A 49 9.81 -2.11 1.44
CA ASP A 49 10.35 -1.50 0.23
C ASP A 49 11.68 -2.13 -0.15
N PHE A 50 11.89 -2.30 -1.44
CA PHE A 50 13.06 -2.91 -2.01
C PHE A 50 13.45 -2.23 -3.33
N ASN A 51 14.73 -1.95 -3.52
CA ASN A 51 15.28 -1.49 -4.78
C ASN A 51 15.99 -2.68 -5.47
N PRO A 52 15.43 -3.26 -6.54
CA PRO A 52 16.00 -4.43 -7.18
C PRO A 52 17.29 -4.13 -7.97
N MET A 53 17.53 -2.88 -8.37
CA MET A 53 18.76 -2.48 -9.07
C MET A 53 19.94 -2.32 -8.10
N GLN A 54 19.68 -1.85 -6.87
CA GLN A 54 20.70 -1.69 -5.83
C GLN A 54 20.78 -2.91 -4.90
N TRP A 55 19.78 -3.79 -4.94
CA TRP A 55 19.64 -4.94 -4.06
C TRP A 55 19.59 -4.59 -2.57
N ILE A 56 18.94 -3.48 -2.25
CA ILE A 56 18.81 -2.97 -0.87
C ILE A 56 17.34 -2.67 -0.56
N SER A 57 17.00 -2.71 0.72
CA SER A 57 15.77 -2.09 1.22
C SER A 57 16.12 -0.69 1.76
N PRO A 58 15.67 0.41 1.13
CA PRO A 58 15.93 1.77 1.62
C PRO A 58 15.54 1.98 3.08
N SER A 59 14.42 1.40 3.53
CA SER A 59 14.03 1.43 4.95
C SER A 59 14.98 0.66 5.87
N ALA A 60 15.66 -0.39 5.39
CA ALA A 60 16.67 -1.12 6.18
C ALA A 60 17.88 -0.23 6.54
N LEU A 61 18.24 0.72 5.67
CA LEU A 61 19.32 1.67 5.93
C LEU A 61 18.93 2.74 6.98
N SER A 62 17.63 2.98 7.15
CA SER A 62 17.10 3.92 8.14
C SER A 62 16.86 3.28 9.51
N GLN A 63 16.81 1.94 9.57
CA GLN A 63 16.56 1.19 10.80
C GLN A 63 17.86 0.79 11.52
N SER A 64 18.64 1.78 11.94
CA SER A 64 19.53 1.56 13.08
C SER A 64 18.70 1.54 14.37
N LYS A 65 18.31 0.32 14.79
CA LYS A 65 17.79 -0.05 16.11
C LYS A 65 16.48 0.60 16.57
N GLU A 66 15.34 0.04 16.23
CA GLU A 66 14.19 0.02 17.15
C GLU A 66 13.52 -1.37 17.15
N ASN A 67 13.64 -2.07 18.28
CA ASN A 67 12.94 -3.33 18.54
C ASN A 67 11.46 -3.02 18.79
N HIS A 68 10.57 -3.36 17.88
CA HIS A 68 9.13 -3.24 18.12
C HIS A 68 8.56 -4.50 18.77
N THR A 69 8.49 -4.49 20.10
CA THR A 69 7.41 -5.17 20.83
C THR A 69 6.15 -4.30 20.73
N SER A 70 5.14 -4.77 20.01
CA SER A 70 3.83 -4.14 19.86
C SER A 70 3.16 -3.94 21.22
N SER A 71 3.02 -2.68 21.68
CA SER A 71 2.30 -2.33 22.91
C SER A 71 1.02 -1.53 22.60
N PRO A 72 -0.01 -1.60 23.49
CA PRO A 72 -1.28 -0.87 23.35
C PRO A 72 -1.18 0.67 23.25
N LYS A 73 0.01 1.24 23.50
CA LYS A 73 0.27 2.68 23.35
C LYS A 73 0.36 3.12 21.88
N SER A 74 0.72 2.21 20.96
CA SER A 74 0.87 2.48 19.51
C SER A 74 -0.49 2.80 18.85
N LEU A 75 -1.50 1.96 19.07
CA LEU A 75 -2.85 2.13 18.49
C LEU A 75 -3.52 3.47 18.86
N ARG A 76 -3.30 3.98 20.08
CA ARG A 76 -3.86 5.29 20.49
C ARG A 76 -3.18 6.47 19.79
N LEU A 77 -1.92 6.33 19.36
CA LEU A 77 -1.21 7.34 18.58
C LEU A 77 -1.66 7.29 17.12
N LEU A 78 -1.84 6.10 16.56
CA LEU A 78 -2.36 5.88 15.20
C LEU A 78 -3.76 6.49 15.03
N LEU A 79 -4.64 6.34 16.03
CA LEU A 79 -5.98 6.94 16.02
C LEU A 79 -6.00 8.46 16.22
N ARG A 80 -4.85 9.10 16.51
CA ARG A 80 -4.72 10.56 16.51
C ARG A 80 -4.33 11.10 15.14
N ASN A 81 -3.86 10.24 14.24
CA ASN A 81 -3.57 10.59 12.85
C ASN A 81 -4.85 11.16 12.20
N LYS A 82 -4.73 12.32 11.55
CA LYS A 82 -5.88 13.09 11.05
C LYS A 82 -6.49 12.41 9.82
N GLU A 83 -5.64 11.76 9.04
CA GLU A 83 -5.98 11.08 7.79
C GLU A 83 -6.74 9.77 8.07
N VAL A 84 -6.35 9.03 9.11
CA VAL A 84 -7.14 7.87 9.56
C VAL A 84 -8.52 8.30 10.06
N LYS A 85 -8.62 9.46 10.73
CA LYS A 85 -9.92 10.00 11.18
C LYS A 85 -10.85 10.45 10.06
N SER A 86 -10.35 10.67 8.84
CA SER A 86 -11.21 10.96 7.69
C SER A 86 -11.92 9.72 7.13
N LEU A 87 -11.47 8.52 7.49
CA LEU A 87 -12.23 7.30 7.19
C LEU A 87 -13.49 7.21 8.06
N SER A 88 -14.50 6.50 7.57
CA SER A 88 -15.72 6.28 8.34
C SER A 88 -15.43 5.54 9.65
N GLN A 89 -16.14 5.91 10.72
CA GLN A 89 -15.93 5.29 12.03
C GLN A 89 -16.26 3.80 12.02
N GLU A 90 -17.21 3.39 11.18
CA GLU A 90 -17.58 1.99 10.96
C GLU A 90 -16.43 1.20 10.36
N TYR A 91 -15.79 1.72 9.30
CA TYR A 91 -14.63 1.06 8.69
C TYR A 91 -13.43 0.96 9.65
N ILE A 92 -13.17 2.02 10.43
CA ILE A 92 -12.13 1.99 11.47
C ILE A 92 -12.43 0.90 12.51
N ASN A 93 -13.69 0.74 12.91
CA ASN A 93 -14.08 -0.28 13.88
C ASN A 93 -14.00 -1.69 13.28
N TYR A 94 -14.38 -1.83 12.01
CA TYR A 94 -14.19 -3.06 11.25
C TYR A 94 -12.72 -3.47 11.25
N LEU A 95 -11.79 -2.59 10.84
CA LEU A 95 -10.35 -2.91 10.84
C LEU A 95 -9.80 -3.28 12.23
N LYS A 96 -10.31 -2.68 13.30
CA LYS A 96 -9.92 -3.05 14.68
C LYS A 96 -10.38 -4.44 15.09
N ALA A 97 -11.51 -4.90 14.58
CA ALA A 97 -12.07 -6.20 14.92
C ALA A 97 -11.32 -7.35 14.23
N GLN A 98 -10.62 -7.05 13.13
CA GLN A 98 -9.86 -8.04 12.37
C GLN A 98 -8.58 -8.42 13.09
N LYS A 99 -8.36 -9.73 13.22
CA LYS A 99 -7.14 -10.32 13.82
C LYS A 99 -6.16 -10.81 12.76
N GLU A 100 -6.64 -10.97 11.54
CA GLU A 100 -5.92 -11.52 10.40
C GLU A 100 -6.01 -10.54 9.22
N THR A 101 -5.17 -10.78 8.21
CA THR A 101 -5.21 -10.03 6.96
C THR A 101 -6.56 -10.18 6.27
N VAL A 102 -7.13 -9.06 5.83
CA VAL A 102 -8.40 -9.05 5.10
C VAL A 102 -8.16 -9.00 3.60
N TYR A 103 -8.88 -9.84 2.87
CA TYR A 103 -8.88 -9.89 1.42
C TYR A 103 -10.28 -9.55 0.90
N PHE A 104 -10.36 -8.66 -0.07
CA PHE A 104 -11.59 -8.19 -0.69
C PHE A 104 -11.59 -8.47 -2.19
N PRO A 105 -12.37 -9.44 -2.67
CA PRO A 105 -12.46 -9.75 -4.09
C PRO A 105 -13.33 -8.71 -4.81
N VAL A 106 -12.69 -7.76 -5.50
CA VAL A 106 -13.41 -6.80 -6.35
C VAL A 106 -13.84 -7.46 -7.66
N PHE A 107 -12.93 -8.22 -8.28
CA PHE A 107 -13.19 -8.98 -9.51
C PHE A 107 -13.14 -10.48 -9.19
N SER A 108 -14.13 -11.25 -9.67
CA SER A 108 -14.27 -12.67 -9.34
C SER A 108 -13.15 -13.54 -9.91
N GLU A 109 -12.55 -13.13 -11.02
CA GLU A 109 -11.53 -13.89 -11.77
C GLU A 109 -10.10 -13.41 -11.46
N GLU A 110 -9.93 -12.40 -10.61
CA GLU A 110 -8.62 -11.80 -10.31
C GLU A 110 -8.26 -11.99 -8.84
N ALA A 111 -7.01 -11.68 -8.48
CA ALA A 111 -6.59 -11.74 -7.10
C ALA A 111 -7.37 -10.71 -6.25
N PRO A 112 -7.70 -11.05 -4.99
CA PRO A 112 -8.40 -10.13 -4.13
C PRO A 112 -7.46 -9.01 -3.64
N PHE A 113 -8.04 -7.84 -3.42
CA PHE A 113 -7.34 -6.73 -2.77
C PHE A 113 -7.06 -7.05 -1.31
N MET A 114 -5.82 -6.88 -0.89
CA MET A 114 -5.45 -6.93 0.51
C MET A 114 -5.72 -5.56 1.15
N LEU A 115 -6.53 -5.54 2.22
CA LEU A 115 -6.76 -4.29 2.96
C LEU A 115 -5.60 -3.99 3.90
N TYR A 116 -5.25 -2.72 3.99
CA TYR A 116 -4.26 -2.26 4.96
C TYR A 116 -4.82 -2.32 6.38
N SER A 117 -4.00 -2.81 7.31
CA SER A 117 -4.25 -2.62 8.73
C SER A 117 -4.14 -1.14 9.13
N LEU A 118 -4.70 -0.78 10.30
CA LEU A 118 -4.57 0.59 10.84
C LEU A 118 -3.11 1.01 11.03
N GLU A 119 -2.22 0.06 11.35
CA GLU A 119 -0.79 0.31 11.50
C GLU A 119 -0.16 0.62 10.15
N GLU A 120 -0.50 -0.15 9.11
CA GLU A 120 0.00 0.05 7.74
C GLU A 120 -0.47 1.36 7.15
N LEU A 121 -1.74 1.74 7.31
CA LEU A 121 -2.27 3.01 6.82
C LEU A 121 -1.44 4.22 7.27
N CYS A 122 -0.83 4.14 8.46
CA CYS A 122 -0.01 5.21 9.03
C CYS A 122 1.48 5.11 8.68
N LYS A 123 1.95 4.05 8.03
CA LYS A 123 3.37 3.91 7.67
C LYS A 123 3.77 5.00 6.69
N GLU A 124 4.89 5.65 6.97
CA GLU A 124 5.52 6.56 6.02
C GLU A 124 6.14 5.78 4.86
N ILE A 125 5.91 6.26 3.65
CA ILE A 125 6.50 5.75 2.41
C ILE A 125 6.98 6.94 1.56
N THR A 126 7.76 6.63 0.54
CA THR A 126 8.16 7.61 -0.47
C THR A 126 7.75 7.09 -1.84
N ILE A 127 7.01 7.89 -2.58
CA ILE A 127 6.68 7.66 -3.99
C ILE A 127 7.43 8.73 -4.76
N ASP A 128 8.33 8.29 -5.65
CA ASP A 128 9.34 9.13 -6.29
C ASP A 128 10.12 9.99 -5.29
N LYS A 129 9.83 11.29 -5.23
CA LYS A 129 10.46 12.26 -4.32
C LYS A 129 9.49 12.78 -3.25
N HIS A 130 8.29 12.21 -3.16
CA HIS A 130 7.21 12.68 -2.30
C HIS A 130 7.01 11.72 -1.11
N ARG A 131 7.37 12.20 0.09
CA ARG A 131 7.08 11.50 1.34
C ARG A 131 5.60 11.63 1.68
N CYS A 132 4.96 10.52 2.00
CA CYS A 132 3.56 10.44 2.39
C CYS A 132 3.34 9.26 3.34
N THR A 133 2.11 9.07 3.81
CA THR A 133 1.69 7.83 4.47
C THR A 133 0.97 6.94 3.47
N ILE A 134 0.86 5.62 3.73
CA ILE A 134 0.10 4.70 2.88
C ILE A 134 -1.32 5.22 2.61
N ILE A 135 -2.03 5.69 3.65
CA ILE A 135 -3.39 6.22 3.46
C ILE A 135 -3.45 7.46 2.54
N THR A 136 -2.38 8.24 2.45
CA THR A 136 -2.29 9.45 1.61
C THR A 136 -1.47 9.25 0.34
N GLN A 137 -1.14 8.01 -0.01
CA GLN A 137 -0.22 7.73 -1.12
C GLN A 137 -0.72 8.25 -2.48
N LEU A 138 -2.04 8.34 -2.67
CA LEU A 138 -2.64 8.93 -3.87
C LEU A 138 -2.33 10.42 -4.05
N LYS A 139 -2.04 11.14 -2.96
CA LYS A 139 -1.54 12.52 -3.04
C LYS A 139 -0.16 12.58 -3.68
N ALA A 140 0.71 11.63 -3.36
CA ALA A 140 2.03 11.56 -3.95
C ALA A 140 1.93 11.18 -5.44
N TYR A 141 1.14 10.15 -5.78
CA TYR A 141 0.89 9.80 -7.19
C TYR A 141 0.27 10.94 -8.00
N ALA A 142 -0.74 11.63 -7.48
CA ALA A 142 -1.33 12.79 -8.14
C ALA A 142 -0.31 13.92 -8.40
N THR A 143 0.64 14.11 -7.47
CA THR A 143 1.74 15.07 -7.65
C THR A 143 2.70 14.62 -8.75
N THR A 144 3.11 13.35 -8.74
CA THR A 144 3.94 12.78 -9.81
C THR A 144 3.28 12.91 -11.18
N LEU A 145 1.99 12.55 -11.29
CA LEU A 145 1.23 12.64 -12.54
C LEU A 145 1.17 14.09 -13.06
N GLN A 146 0.97 15.06 -12.17
CA GLN A 146 1.01 16.48 -12.53
C GLN A 146 2.38 16.90 -13.07
N GLU A 147 3.47 16.42 -12.48
CA GLU A 147 4.84 16.77 -12.89
C GLU A 147 5.23 16.19 -14.24
N VAL A 148 4.71 15.01 -14.61
CA VAL A 148 4.94 14.39 -15.93
C VAL A 148 3.97 14.88 -17.00
N GLY A 149 3.05 15.81 -16.67
CA GLY A 149 2.11 16.38 -17.61
C GLY A 149 0.96 15.46 -17.99
N TYR A 150 0.51 14.60 -17.06
CA TYR A 150 -0.68 13.77 -17.24
C TYR A 150 -1.90 14.64 -17.57
N GLU A 151 -2.66 14.24 -18.59
CA GLU A 151 -3.91 14.92 -18.96
C GLU A 151 -5.07 14.36 -18.13
N GLU A 152 -5.75 15.22 -17.38
CA GLU A 152 -6.87 14.80 -16.53
C GLU A 152 -8.02 14.25 -17.37
N GLY A 153 -8.49 13.05 -17.02
CA GLY A 153 -9.72 12.47 -17.53
C GLY A 153 -10.95 12.93 -16.75
N ALA A 154 -11.93 12.03 -16.60
CA ALA A 154 -13.13 12.28 -15.80
C ALA A 154 -12.85 12.38 -14.28
N PHE A 155 -11.70 11.89 -13.84
CA PHE A 155 -11.27 11.93 -12.45
C PHE A 155 -10.07 12.89 -12.33
N SER A 156 -10.26 14.01 -11.63
CA SER A 156 -9.21 15.03 -11.51
C SER A 156 -8.11 14.62 -10.54
N LEU A 157 -6.90 15.15 -10.75
CA LEU A 157 -5.77 14.92 -9.84
C LEU A 157 -6.05 15.51 -8.46
N GLU A 158 -6.83 16.59 -8.37
CA GLU A 158 -7.27 17.14 -7.09
C GLU A 158 -8.11 16.11 -6.31
N ARG A 159 -9.13 15.52 -6.97
CA ARG A 159 -9.99 14.49 -6.34
C ARG A 159 -9.17 13.27 -5.94
N LEU A 160 -8.22 12.86 -6.78
CA LEU A 160 -7.32 11.73 -6.50
C LEU A 160 -6.45 12.03 -5.27
N SER A 161 -5.87 13.22 -5.20
CA SER A 161 -4.98 13.64 -4.11
C SER A 161 -5.66 13.72 -2.74
N GLN A 162 -6.98 13.89 -2.72
CA GLN A 162 -7.79 13.95 -1.52
C GLN A 162 -8.39 12.59 -1.14
N SER A 163 -8.33 11.61 -2.05
CA SER A 163 -8.87 10.26 -1.84
C SER A 163 -7.94 9.43 -0.96
N LEU A 164 -8.51 8.45 -0.25
CA LEU A 164 -7.78 7.69 0.78
C LEU A 164 -7.57 6.25 0.34
N SER A 165 -6.32 5.82 0.28
CA SER A 165 -5.98 4.43 -0.05
C SER A 165 -6.29 3.52 1.14
N ILE A 166 -6.91 2.38 0.87
CA ILE A 166 -7.37 1.43 1.90
C ILE A 166 -6.94 -0.01 1.66
N GLY A 167 -6.48 -0.33 0.45
CA GLY A 167 -5.96 -1.64 0.12
C GLY A 167 -5.19 -1.61 -1.20
N TYR A 168 -4.69 -2.76 -1.58
CA TYR A 168 -3.89 -2.93 -2.78
C TYR A 168 -3.98 -4.35 -3.31
N GLU A 169 -3.78 -4.47 -4.61
CA GLU A 169 -3.56 -5.70 -5.33
C GLU A 169 -2.49 -5.38 -6.37
N ASN A 170 -1.30 -5.97 -6.25
CA ASN A 170 -0.22 -5.76 -7.20
C ASN A 170 0.11 -4.27 -7.44
N GLU A 171 0.01 -3.80 -8.68
CA GLU A 171 0.23 -2.40 -9.08
C GLU A 171 -1.07 -1.57 -9.02
N ARG A 172 -2.09 -2.05 -8.31
CA ARG A 172 -3.40 -1.43 -8.18
C ARG A 172 -3.69 -1.07 -6.73
N LEU A 173 -4.20 0.14 -6.52
CA LEU A 173 -4.59 0.64 -5.21
C LEU A 173 -6.11 0.71 -5.12
N LEU A 174 -6.67 0.06 -4.11
CA LEU A 174 -8.07 0.26 -3.73
C LEU A 174 -8.17 1.49 -2.85
N PHE A 175 -9.09 2.39 -3.19
CA PHE A 175 -9.26 3.64 -2.47
C PHE A 175 -10.71 4.08 -2.33
N VAL A 176 -10.93 4.91 -1.31
CA VAL A 176 -12.21 5.55 -1.01
C VAL A 176 -12.21 6.94 -1.64
N ASP A 177 -13.23 7.20 -2.45
CA ASP A 177 -13.42 8.48 -3.12
C ASP A 177 -13.66 9.62 -2.12
N SER A 178 -12.90 10.71 -2.28
CA SER A 178 -13.00 11.90 -1.44
C SER A 178 -14.32 12.65 -1.52
N GLN A 179 -15.07 12.53 -2.63
CA GLN A 179 -16.31 13.28 -2.81
C GLN A 179 -17.46 12.75 -1.95
N ASN A 180 -17.50 11.43 -1.72
CA ASN A 180 -18.60 10.80 -0.99
C ASN A 180 -18.14 9.94 0.20
N ASN A 181 -16.83 9.77 0.39
CA ASN A 181 -16.21 8.99 1.47
C ASN A 181 -16.80 7.58 1.61
N SER A 182 -17.22 6.97 0.50
CA SER A 182 -17.92 5.69 0.52
C SER A 182 -17.62 4.83 -0.71
N SER A 183 -17.74 5.36 -1.93
CA SER A 183 -17.51 4.61 -3.16
C SER A 183 -16.05 4.15 -3.27
N LEU A 184 -15.88 2.92 -3.74
CA LEU A 184 -14.57 2.34 -3.97
C LEU A 184 -14.15 2.46 -5.43
N TYR A 185 -12.89 2.82 -5.61
CA TYR A 185 -12.23 2.96 -6.89
C TYR A 185 -10.88 2.25 -6.85
N ILE A 186 -10.37 1.95 -8.04
CA ILE A 186 -9.04 1.38 -8.23
C ILE A 186 -8.20 2.40 -8.97
N PHE A 187 -6.97 2.62 -8.51
CA PHE A 187 -5.95 3.38 -9.21
C PHE A 187 -4.87 2.42 -9.70
N GLU A 188 -4.60 2.44 -11.00
CA GLU A 188 -3.55 1.63 -11.65
C GLU A 188 -2.26 2.45 -11.71
N ILE A 189 -1.19 1.94 -11.08
CA ILE A 189 0.06 2.69 -10.89
C ILE A 189 0.84 2.82 -12.21
N GLU A 190 0.77 1.82 -13.10
CA GLU A 190 1.58 1.76 -14.33
C GLU A 190 1.22 2.87 -15.33
N ASP A 191 -0.07 3.11 -15.55
CA ASP A 191 -0.60 4.05 -16.53
C ASP A 191 -1.35 5.25 -15.91
N GLY A 192 -1.67 5.18 -14.62
CA GLY A 192 -2.41 6.22 -13.90
C GLY A 192 -3.92 6.13 -14.09
N ASP A 193 -4.43 5.02 -14.63
CA ASP A 193 -5.86 4.84 -14.87
C ASP A 193 -6.67 4.70 -13.58
N ILE A 194 -7.93 5.14 -13.64
CA ILE A 194 -8.85 5.10 -12.50
C ILE A 194 -10.11 4.37 -12.91
N LEU A 195 -10.35 3.22 -12.26
CA LEU A 195 -11.50 2.37 -12.49
C LEU A 195 -12.51 2.55 -11.36
N LYS A 196 -13.77 2.77 -11.73
CA LYS A 196 -14.87 2.76 -10.77
C LYS A 196 -15.30 1.33 -10.50
N THR A 197 -15.44 0.96 -9.23
CA THR A 197 -16.03 -0.33 -8.83
C THR A 197 -17.53 -0.18 -8.55
N ASP A 198 -18.24 -1.31 -8.47
CA ASP A 198 -19.63 -1.36 -8.02
C ASP A 198 -19.79 -1.39 -6.50
N TYR A 199 -18.67 -1.31 -5.75
CA TYR A 199 -18.65 -1.47 -4.30
C TYR A 199 -18.48 -0.15 -3.55
N THR A 200 -18.86 -0.21 -2.28
CA THR A 200 -18.73 0.85 -1.29
C THR A 200 -18.01 0.33 -0.04
N LEU A 201 -17.60 1.25 0.85
CA LEU A 201 -17.11 0.90 2.18
C LEU A 201 -18.10 0.04 2.97
N THR A 202 -19.41 0.17 2.74
CA THR A 202 -20.41 -0.65 3.43
C THR A 202 -20.34 -2.12 2.99
N ASP A 203 -20.08 -2.37 1.70
CA ASP A 203 -19.91 -3.72 1.15
C ASP A 203 -18.62 -4.40 1.62
N LEU A 204 -17.62 -3.62 2.05
CA LEU A 204 -16.41 -4.15 2.71
C LEU A 204 -16.68 -4.64 4.15
N ILE A 205 -17.67 -4.04 4.82
CA ILE A 205 -17.94 -4.25 6.24
C ILE A 205 -18.91 -5.41 6.47
N HIS A 206 -19.77 -5.72 5.49
CA HIS A 206 -20.90 -6.66 5.59
C HIS A 206 -20.79 -7.83 4.61
#